data_AF-A0A4S4AXU9-F1
#
_entry.id   AF-A0A4S4AXU9-F1
#
_cell.length_a   1.000
_cell.length_b   1.000
_cell.length_c   1.000
_cell.angle_alpha   90.00
_cell.angle_beta   90.00
_cell.angle_gamma   90.00
#
_symmetry.space_group_name_H-M   'P 1'
#
loop_
_entity.id
_entity.type
_entity.pdbx_description
1 polymer ?
#
loop_
_entity_poly.entity_id
_entity_poly.type
_entity_poly.pdbx_seq_one_letter_code
_entity_poly.pdbx_strand_id
1 'polypeptide(L)'
;MRVVDLFADLYEWEDNERERVHRMARAGKHIYTAARHGASTVSPVVVVDAALAVLDALDAYVGYRRAKEVTRQLEIEGDTLRRLLEELYEQQAINAKVMDDRHAQTVSSLRARLSVIAAEVVISRDTFDSLTMQAKSMGGAIGALRVNSAPNCAYLLKLERAYYDLVDLQLQTMMNAVKE
;
A
#
# COMPACT_ATOMS: atom_id res chain seq x y z
N MET A 1 -54.19 -22.50 -11.77
CA MET A 1 -53.93 -21.62 -10.60
C MET A 1 -52.92 -22.27 -9.65
N ARG A 2 -53.14 -23.50 -9.13
CA ARG A 2 -52.15 -24.22 -8.30
C ARG A 2 -50.69 -24.25 -8.79
N VAL A 3 -50.47 -24.30 -10.10
CA VAL A 3 -49.12 -24.31 -10.69
C VAL A 3 -48.45 -22.92 -10.61
N VAL A 4 -49.20 -21.84 -10.80
CA VAL A 4 -48.68 -20.45 -10.72
C VAL A 4 -48.28 -20.13 -9.28
N ASP A 5 -49.07 -20.58 -8.31
CA ASP A 5 -48.76 -20.42 -6.89
C ASP A 5 -47.48 -21.15 -6.48
N LEU A 6 -47.28 -22.38 -6.99
CA LEU A 6 -46.06 -23.16 -6.72
C LEU A 6 -44.79 -22.50 -7.27
N PHE A 7 -44.88 -21.82 -8.42
CA PHE A 7 -43.74 -21.10 -9.01
C PHE A 7 -43.52 -19.74 -8.35
N ALA A 8 -44.59 -19.03 -7.96
CA ALA A 8 -44.49 -17.77 -7.24
C ALA A 8 -43.82 -17.95 -5.88
N ASP A 9 -44.15 -19.03 -5.17
CA ASP A 9 -43.54 -19.34 -3.86
C ASP A 9 -42.08 -19.81 -4.01
N LEU A 10 -41.70 -20.42 -5.16
CA LEU A 10 -40.32 -20.88 -5.42
C LEU A 10 -39.34 -19.75 -5.79
N TYR A 11 -39.84 -18.69 -6.44
CA TYR A 11 -39.05 -17.54 -6.88
C TYR A 11 -39.29 -16.27 -6.04
N GLU A 12 -39.99 -16.40 -4.90
CA GLU A 12 -40.32 -15.32 -3.97
C GLU A 12 -40.93 -14.08 -4.66
N TRP A 13 -41.88 -14.32 -5.55
CA TRP A 13 -42.54 -13.22 -6.26
C TRP A 13 -43.35 -12.35 -5.31
N GLU A 14 -43.28 -11.04 -5.51
CA GLU A 14 -44.15 -10.11 -4.80
C GLU A 14 -45.63 -10.37 -5.16
N ASP A 15 -46.54 -10.09 -4.22
CA ASP A 15 -47.98 -10.35 -4.37
C ASP A 15 -48.57 -9.73 -5.65
N ASN A 16 -48.07 -8.55 -6.03
CA ASN A 16 -48.47 -7.84 -7.24
C ASN A 16 -48.09 -8.60 -8.52
N GLU A 17 -46.91 -9.23 -8.55
CA GLU A 17 -46.43 -10.02 -9.71
C GLU A 17 -47.19 -11.35 -9.81
N ARG A 18 -47.45 -11.98 -8.66
CA ARG A 18 -48.29 -13.17 -8.54
C ARG A 18 -49.69 -12.93 -9.10
N GLU A 19 -50.33 -11.83 -8.72
CA GLU A 19 -51.66 -11.46 -9.24
C GLU A 19 -51.67 -11.20 -10.75
N ARG A 20 -50.65 -10.54 -11.29
CA ARG A 20 -50.49 -10.28 -12.74
C ARG A 20 -50.43 -11.58 -13.54
N VAL A 21 -49.62 -12.54 -13.09
CA VAL A 21 -49.50 -13.85 -13.77
C VAL A 21 -50.79 -14.66 -13.65
N HIS A 22 -51.50 -14.57 -12.53
CA HIS A 22 -52.84 -15.18 -12.40
C HIS A 22 -53.88 -14.53 -13.32
N ARG A 23 -53.81 -13.22 -13.57
CA ARG A 23 -54.69 -12.54 -14.55
C ARG A 23 -54.37 -12.98 -15.98
N MET A 24 -53.11 -13.06 -16.37
CA MET A 24 -52.71 -13.56 -17.70
C MET A 24 -53.14 -15.02 -17.92
N ALA A 25 -52.96 -15.88 -16.92
CA ALA A 25 -53.37 -17.28 -17.01
C ALA A 25 -54.90 -17.44 -17.13
N ARG A 26 -55.68 -16.58 -16.44
CA ARG A 26 -57.15 -16.54 -16.56
C ARG A 26 -57.58 -16.03 -17.93
N ALA A 27 -57.03 -14.91 -18.39
CA ALA A 27 -57.31 -14.35 -19.70
C ALA A 27 -57.02 -15.36 -20.83
N GLY A 28 -55.87 -16.05 -20.78
CA GLY A 28 -55.53 -17.10 -21.75
C GLY A 28 -56.52 -18.28 -21.75
N LYS A 29 -56.97 -18.72 -20.57
CA LYS A 29 -58.00 -19.77 -20.44
C LYS A 29 -59.33 -19.31 -21.04
N HIS A 30 -59.74 -18.06 -20.79
CA HIS A 30 -60.99 -17.50 -21.29
C HIS A 30 -60.97 -17.33 -22.82
N ILE A 31 -59.86 -16.85 -23.38
CA ILE A 31 -59.64 -16.75 -24.83
C ILE A 31 -59.70 -18.13 -25.49
N TYR A 32 -59.04 -19.13 -24.90
CA TYR A 32 -59.08 -20.51 -25.40
C TYR A 32 -60.50 -21.09 -25.39
N THR A 33 -61.28 -20.86 -24.33
CA THR A 33 -62.67 -21.30 -24.27
C THR A 33 -63.58 -20.58 -25.26
N ALA A 34 -63.37 -19.28 -25.48
CA ALA A 34 -64.12 -18.50 -26.48
C ALA A 34 -63.81 -18.96 -27.92
N ALA A 35 -62.54 -19.27 -28.21
CA ALA A 35 -62.11 -19.81 -29.50
C ALA A 35 -62.69 -21.22 -29.76
N ARG A 36 -62.86 -22.05 -28.72
CA ARG A 36 -63.37 -23.42 -28.84
C ARG A 36 -64.90 -23.52 -28.91
N HIS A 37 -65.63 -22.57 -28.31
CA HIS A 37 -67.10 -22.64 -28.19
C HIS A 37 -67.87 -21.52 -28.91
N GLY A 38 -67.16 -20.60 -29.59
CA GLY A 38 -67.75 -19.58 -30.44
C GLY A 38 -68.20 -18.33 -29.68
N ALA A 39 -68.28 -17.21 -30.41
CA ALA A 39 -68.41 -15.84 -29.87
C ALA A 39 -69.69 -15.54 -29.06
N SER A 40 -70.68 -16.45 -29.06
CA SER A 40 -71.98 -16.25 -28.39
C SER A 40 -71.92 -16.22 -26.86
N THR A 41 -70.79 -16.58 -26.24
CA THR A 41 -70.60 -16.61 -24.78
C THR A 41 -69.43 -15.73 -24.30
N VAL A 42 -69.10 -14.67 -25.03
CA VAL A 42 -68.04 -13.74 -24.59
C VAL A 42 -68.63 -12.76 -23.57
N SER A 43 -68.40 -13.03 -22.29
CA SER A 43 -68.74 -12.11 -21.20
C SER A 43 -67.88 -10.84 -21.28
N PRO A 44 -68.43 -9.64 -20.98
CA PRO A 44 -67.66 -8.39 -20.93
C PRO A 44 -66.40 -8.47 -20.06
N VAL A 45 -66.43 -9.29 -19.01
CA VAL A 45 -65.30 -9.54 -18.10
C VAL A 45 -64.09 -10.10 -18.85
N VAL A 46 -64.29 -10.92 -19.88
CA VAL A 46 -63.20 -11.50 -20.69
C VAL A 46 -62.47 -10.44 -21.51
N VAL A 47 -63.20 -9.43 -21.99
CA VAL A 47 -62.62 -8.31 -22.74
C VAL A 47 -61.80 -7.41 -21.83
N VAL A 48 -62.29 -7.14 -20.62
CA VAL A 48 -61.55 -6.38 -19.59
C VAL A 48 -60.29 -7.13 -19.15
N ASP A 49 -60.39 -8.44 -18.87
CA ASP A 49 -59.24 -9.27 -18.48
C ASP A 49 -58.18 -9.35 -19.59
N ALA A 50 -58.61 -9.44 -20.85
CA ALA A 50 -57.70 -9.42 -21.99
C ALA A 50 -57.01 -8.05 -22.16
N ALA A 51 -57.75 -6.95 -21.96
CA ALA A 51 -57.18 -5.60 -22.01
C ALA A 51 -56.16 -5.38 -20.88
N LEU A 52 -56.46 -5.83 -19.65
CA LEU A 52 -55.53 -5.77 -18.53
C LEU A 52 -54.29 -6.65 -18.76
N ALA A 53 -54.44 -7.84 -19.34
CA ALA A 53 -53.31 -8.69 -19.69
C ALA A 53 -52.37 -8.05 -20.73
N VAL A 54 -52.92 -7.30 -21.70
CA VAL A 54 -52.12 -6.55 -22.68
C VAL A 54 -51.38 -5.40 -22.00
N LEU A 55 -52.03 -4.65 -21.10
CA LEU A 55 -51.37 -3.60 -20.32
C LEU A 55 -50.25 -4.17 -19.43
N ASP A 56 -50.51 -5.30 -18.76
CA ASP A 56 -49.53 -6.00 -17.94
C ASP A 56 -48.31 -6.45 -18.78
N ALA A 57 -48.53 -6.89 -20.03
CA ALA A 57 -47.45 -7.27 -20.95
C ALA A 57 -46.64 -6.05 -21.43
N LEU A 58 -47.29 -4.91 -21.67
CA LEU A 58 -46.62 -3.66 -22.03
C LEU A 58 -45.75 -3.14 -20.87
N ASP A 59 -46.27 -3.17 -19.64
CA ASP A 59 -45.51 -2.79 -18.46
C ASP A 59 -44.31 -3.71 -18.22
N ALA A 60 -44.47 -5.03 -18.42
CA ALA A 60 -43.36 -5.99 -18.35
C ALA A 60 -42.31 -5.70 -19.43
N TYR A 61 -42.72 -5.36 -20.66
CA TYR A 61 -41.80 -5.01 -21.73
C TYR A 61 -41.04 -3.70 -21.46
N VAL A 62 -41.70 -2.68 -20.90
CA VAL A 62 -41.05 -1.44 -20.46
C VAL A 62 -40.06 -1.71 -19.33
N GLY A 63 -40.43 -2.56 -18.36
CA GLY A 63 -39.53 -3.01 -17.30
C GLY A 63 -38.29 -3.71 -17.84
N TYR A 64 -38.46 -4.64 -18.78
CA TYR A 64 -37.37 -5.33 -19.46
C TYR A 64 -36.44 -4.37 -20.22
N ARG A 65 -37.01 -3.40 -20.94
CA ARG A 65 -36.23 -2.35 -21.64
C ARG A 65 -35.38 -1.54 -20.67
N ARG A 66 -35.92 -1.16 -19.52
CA ARG A 66 -35.18 -0.42 -18.48
C ARG A 66 -34.07 -1.27 -17.88
N ALA A 67 -34.37 -2.52 -17.52
CA ALA A 67 -33.38 -3.45 -16.98
C ALA A 67 -32.23 -3.66 -17.97
N LYS A 68 -32.52 -3.81 -19.27
CA LYS A 68 -31.52 -3.95 -20.33
C LYS A 68 -30.62 -2.71 -20.46
N GLU A 69 -31.18 -1.51 -20.30
CA GLU A 69 -30.40 -0.28 -20.35
C GLU A 69 -29.48 -0.16 -19.12
N VAL A 70 -29.98 -0.51 -17.93
CA VAL A 70 -29.19 -0.55 -16.70
C VAL A 70 -28.06 -1.56 -16.80
N THR A 71 -28.31 -2.76 -17.32
CA THR A 71 -27.23 -3.76 -17.51
C THR A 71 -26.16 -3.24 -18.47
N ARG A 72 -26.56 -2.52 -19.53
CA ARG A 72 -25.61 -1.92 -20.47
C ARG A 72 -24.76 -0.83 -19.81
N GLN A 73 -25.36 -0.01 -18.96
CA GLN A 73 -24.62 1.00 -18.19
C GLN A 73 -23.62 0.36 -17.24
N LEU A 74 -24.03 -0.69 -16.51
CA LEU A 74 -23.16 -1.43 -15.61
C LEU A 74 -22.03 -2.16 -16.34
N GLU A 75 -22.27 -2.68 -17.54
CA GLU A 75 -21.21 -3.26 -18.37
C GLU A 75 -20.16 -2.21 -18.76
N ILE A 76 -20.60 -1.02 -19.16
CA ILE A 76 -19.70 0.10 -19.50
C ILE A 76 -18.90 0.51 -18.26
N GLU A 77 -19.55 0.69 -17.11
CA GLU A 77 -18.88 1.02 -15.84
C GLU A 77 -17.90 -0.09 -15.41
N GLY A 78 -18.26 -1.36 -15.61
CA GLY A 78 -17.37 -2.48 -15.35
C GLY A 78 -16.11 -2.45 -16.21
N ASP A 79 -16.26 -2.13 -17.50
CA ASP A 79 -15.13 -2.02 -18.42
C ASP A 79 -14.25 -0.79 -18.13
N THR A 80 -14.83 0.34 -17.71
CA THR A 80 -14.03 1.50 -17.28
C THR A 80 -13.26 1.21 -16.00
N LEU A 81 -13.88 0.56 -15.01
CA LEU A 81 -13.21 0.17 -13.77
C LEU A 81 -12.07 -0.82 -14.02
N ARG A 82 -12.24 -1.77 -14.94
CA ARG A 82 -11.16 -2.68 -15.34
C ARG A 82 -9.96 -1.94 -15.92
N ARG A 83 -10.19 -0.98 -16.82
CA ARG A 83 -9.11 -0.16 -17.40
C ARG A 83 -8.38 0.67 -16.34
N LEU A 84 -9.12 1.32 -15.44
CA LEU A 84 -8.54 2.09 -14.33
C LEU A 84 -7.69 1.20 -13.41
N LEU A 85 -8.12 -0.03 -13.19
CA LEU A 85 -7.40 -1.00 -12.37
C LEU A 85 -6.12 -1.49 -13.07
N GLU A 86 -6.14 -1.69 -14.38
CA GLU A 86 -4.93 -1.97 -15.18
C GLU A 86 -3.93 -0.80 -15.13
N GLU A 87 -4.41 0.44 -15.33
CA GLU A 87 -3.58 1.65 -15.23
C GLU A 87 -2.93 1.80 -13.84
N LEU A 88 -3.68 1.53 -12.77
CA LEU A 88 -3.17 1.57 -11.41
C LEU A 88 -2.09 0.50 -11.17
N TYR A 89 -2.24 -0.70 -11.73
CA TYR A 89 -1.21 -1.73 -11.64
C TYR A 89 0.08 -1.33 -12.36
N GLU A 90 -0.02 -0.74 -13.56
CA GLU A 90 1.14 -0.23 -14.28
C GLU A 90 1.84 0.88 -13.48
N GLN A 91 1.07 1.81 -12.92
CA GLN A 91 1.60 2.89 -12.10
C GLN A 91 2.29 2.36 -10.82
N GLN A 92 1.71 1.35 -10.16
CA GLN A 92 2.32 0.71 -9.01
C GLN A 92 3.64 0.03 -9.37
N ALA A 93 3.70 -0.67 -10.50
CA ALA A 93 4.92 -1.32 -10.98
C ALA A 93 6.04 -0.31 -11.26
N ILE A 94 5.70 0.85 -11.85
CA ILE A 94 6.64 1.95 -12.08
C ILE A 94 7.10 2.54 -10.74
N ASN A 95 6.18 2.83 -9.82
CA ASN A 95 6.50 3.39 -8.51
C ASN A 95 7.41 2.46 -7.69
N ALA A 96 7.18 1.14 -7.73
CA ALA A 96 8.03 0.17 -7.08
C ALA A 96 9.48 0.26 -7.59
N LYS A 97 9.67 0.27 -8.92
CA LYS A 97 11.00 0.43 -9.55
C LYS A 97 11.68 1.74 -9.15
N VAL A 98 10.94 2.84 -9.15
CA VAL A 98 11.48 4.17 -8.75
C VAL A 98 11.91 4.17 -7.28
N MET A 99 11.16 3.50 -6.40
CA MET A 99 11.54 3.39 -4.99
C MET A 99 12.78 2.52 -4.80
N ASP A 100 12.88 1.40 -5.52
CA ASP A 100 14.08 0.55 -5.49
C ASP A 100 15.33 1.31 -5.96
N ASP A 101 15.21 2.08 -7.06
CA ASP A 101 16.31 2.91 -7.56
C ASP A 101 16.72 3.99 -6.55
N ARG A 102 15.74 4.65 -5.90
CA ARG A 102 16.02 5.64 -4.84
C ARG A 102 16.69 5.00 -3.63
N HIS A 103 16.27 3.80 -3.23
CA HIS A 103 16.90 3.07 -2.15
C HIS A 103 18.34 2.68 -2.51
N ALA A 104 18.57 2.18 -3.73
CA ALA A 104 19.91 1.86 -4.21
C ALA A 104 20.84 3.07 -4.22
N GLN A 105 20.36 4.24 -4.69
CA GLN A 105 21.11 5.50 -4.64
C GLN A 105 21.39 5.98 -3.22
N THR A 106 20.42 5.86 -2.32
CA THR A 106 20.59 6.24 -0.92
C THR A 106 21.66 5.36 -0.27
N VAL A 107 21.59 4.04 -0.47
CA VAL A 107 22.57 3.09 0.06
C VAL A 107 23.97 3.34 -0.50
N SER A 108 24.10 3.64 -1.81
CA SER A 108 25.39 3.94 -2.42
C SER A 108 26.00 5.23 -1.86
N SER A 109 25.20 6.27 -1.66
CA SER A 109 25.64 7.53 -1.04
C SER A 109 26.08 7.34 0.41
N LEU A 110 25.35 6.52 1.18
CA LEU A 110 25.71 6.19 2.57
C LEU A 110 27.01 5.40 2.64
N ARG A 111 27.21 4.43 1.73
CA ARG A 111 28.48 3.69 1.62
C ARG A 111 29.65 4.61 1.28
N ALA A 112 29.46 5.54 0.36
CA ALA A 112 30.50 6.52 0.02
C ALA A 112 30.86 7.38 1.24
N ARG A 113 29.88 7.89 1.98
CA ARG A 113 30.11 8.65 3.22
C ARG A 113 30.84 7.82 4.28
N LEU A 114 30.41 6.58 4.51
CA LEU A 114 31.08 5.67 5.43
C LEU A 114 32.53 5.38 5.02
N SER A 115 32.81 5.27 3.73
CA SER A 115 34.19 5.09 3.24
C SER A 115 35.09 6.29 3.51
N VAL A 116 34.54 7.51 3.40
CA VAL A 116 35.27 8.75 3.72
C VAL A 116 35.55 8.83 5.22
N ILE A 117 34.53 8.57 6.05
CA ILE A 117 34.69 8.55 7.51
C ILE A 117 35.70 7.49 7.93
N ALA A 118 35.63 6.29 7.35
CA ALA A 118 36.58 5.23 7.63
C ALA A 118 38.02 5.63 7.28
N ALA A 119 38.24 6.29 6.14
CA ALA A 119 39.55 6.81 5.76
C ALA A 119 40.04 7.90 6.73
N GLU A 120 39.17 8.81 7.16
CA GLU A 120 39.51 9.84 8.14
C GLU A 120 39.91 9.26 9.49
N VAL A 121 39.17 8.24 9.97
CA VAL A 121 39.49 7.52 11.21
C VAL A 121 40.84 6.82 11.12
N VAL A 122 41.18 6.22 9.97
CA VAL A 122 42.50 5.60 9.76
C VAL A 122 43.62 6.64 9.82
N ILE A 123 43.46 7.79 9.15
CA ILE A 123 44.43 8.89 9.20
C ILE A 123 44.58 9.42 10.64
N SER A 124 43.47 9.60 11.35
CA SER A 124 43.48 10.03 12.75
C SER A 124 44.21 9.03 13.65
N ARG A 125 44.02 7.73 13.43
CA ARG A 125 44.75 6.68 14.16
C ARG A 125 46.25 6.70 13.87
N ASP A 126 46.66 6.80 12.61
CA ASP A 126 48.08 6.83 12.23
C ASP A 126 48.80 8.05 12.83
N THR A 127 48.13 9.21 12.82
CA THR A 127 48.66 10.43 13.44
C THR A 127 48.77 10.29 14.96
N PHE A 128 47.79 9.66 15.60
CA PHE A 128 47.84 9.37 17.04
C PHE A 128 48.96 8.39 17.41
N ASP A 129 49.14 7.31 16.64
CA ASP A 129 50.19 6.31 16.86
C ASP A 129 51.60 6.95 16.72
N SER A 130 51.76 7.84 15.74
CA SER A 130 52.98 8.62 15.55
C SER A 130 53.28 9.54 16.75
N LEU A 131 52.27 10.29 17.23
CA LEU A 131 52.41 11.15 18.40
C LEU A 131 52.75 10.35 19.67
N THR A 132 52.13 9.19 19.85
CA THR A 132 52.41 8.28 20.97
C THR A 132 53.86 7.77 20.93
N MET A 133 54.36 7.41 19.75
CA MET A 133 55.75 7.01 19.55
C MET A 133 56.73 8.14 19.87
N GLN A 134 56.44 9.37 19.43
CA GLN A 134 57.25 10.55 19.75
C GLN A 134 57.27 10.85 21.25
N ALA A 135 56.11 10.80 21.93
CA ALA A 135 56.02 10.98 23.37
C ALA A 135 56.81 9.89 24.12
N LYS A 136 56.76 8.63 23.68
CA LYS A 136 57.57 7.55 24.27
C LYS A 136 59.07 7.78 24.09
N SER A 137 59.50 8.23 22.91
CA SER A 137 60.89 8.58 22.62
C SER A 137 61.37 9.74 23.51
N MET A 138 60.56 10.79 23.65
CA MET A 138 60.85 11.90 24.58
C MET A 138 60.97 11.41 26.02
N GLY A 139 60.04 10.60 26.51
CA GLY A 139 60.11 10.02 27.86
C GLY A 139 61.39 9.21 28.08
N GLY A 140 61.82 8.42 27.10
CA GLY A 140 63.09 7.69 27.12
C GLY A 140 64.31 8.62 27.19
N ALA A 141 64.33 9.69 26.39
CA ALA A 141 65.41 10.68 26.40
C ALA A 141 65.47 11.46 27.73
N ILE A 142 64.32 11.86 28.27
CA ILE A 142 64.22 12.52 29.59
C ILE A 142 64.72 11.58 30.69
N GLY A 143 64.33 10.30 30.66
CA GLY A 143 64.82 9.29 31.59
C GLY A 143 66.34 9.10 31.53
N ALA A 144 66.91 9.03 30.33
CA ALA A 144 68.36 8.94 30.12
C ALA A 144 69.12 10.19 30.62
N LEU A 145 68.54 11.39 30.42
CA LEU A 145 69.08 12.63 30.96
C LEU A 145 69.01 12.65 32.49
N ARG A 146 67.94 12.13 33.10
CA ARG A 146 67.76 12.07 34.55
C ARG A 146 68.84 11.23 35.24
N VAL A 147 69.22 10.10 34.64
CA VAL A 147 70.27 9.20 35.18
C VAL A 147 71.64 9.91 35.24
N ASN A 148 71.93 10.80 34.31
CA ASN A 148 73.23 11.48 34.19
C ASN A 148 73.27 12.89 34.80
N SER A 149 72.17 13.37 35.37
CA SER A 149 72.02 14.76 35.85
C SER A 149 72.07 14.88 37.37
N ALA A 150 72.49 16.05 37.86
CA ALA A 150 72.41 16.38 39.29
C ALA A 150 70.95 16.34 39.80
N PRO A 151 70.70 15.89 41.05
CA PRO A 151 69.36 15.60 41.57
C PRO A 151 68.39 16.80 41.52
N ASN A 152 68.90 18.03 41.63
CA ASN A 152 68.12 19.28 41.68
C ASN A 152 68.25 20.17 40.42
N CYS A 153 68.49 19.59 39.25
CA CYS A 153 68.49 20.37 38.01
C CYS A 153 67.09 20.95 37.71
N ALA A 154 66.89 22.25 37.95
CA ALA A 154 65.60 22.92 37.83
C ALA A 154 65.02 22.89 36.40
N TYR A 155 65.88 22.93 35.38
CA TYR A 155 65.45 22.84 33.98
C TYR A 155 64.91 21.45 33.62
N LEU A 156 65.54 20.39 34.15
CA LEU A 156 65.09 19.02 33.91
C LEU A 156 63.74 18.74 34.59
N LEU A 157 63.55 19.22 35.82
CA LEU A 157 62.26 19.11 36.52
C LEU A 157 61.12 19.86 35.80
N LYS A 158 61.41 21.01 35.18
CA LYS A 158 60.43 21.73 34.34
C LYS A 158 60.08 20.91 33.09
N LEU A 159 61.08 20.30 32.45
CA LEU A 159 60.89 19.45 31.28
C LEU A 159 60.07 18.19 31.61
N GLU A 160 60.35 17.53 32.74
CA GLU A 160 59.58 16.38 33.22
C GLU A 160 58.11 16.75 33.47
N ARG A 161 57.84 17.87 34.14
CA ARG A 161 56.46 18.34 34.35
C ARG A 161 55.73 18.60 33.03
N ALA A 162 56.37 19.33 32.11
CA ALA A 162 55.77 19.60 30.80
C ALA A 162 55.51 18.30 30.00
N TYR A 163 56.36 17.28 30.16
CA TYR A 163 56.13 15.97 29.56
C TYR A 163 54.91 15.26 30.17
N TYR A 164 54.78 15.24 31.50
CA TYR A 164 53.62 14.64 32.16
C TYR A 164 52.31 15.36 31.82
N ASP A 165 52.33 16.70 31.76
CA ASP A 165 51.16 17.50 31.35
C ASP A 165 50.74 17.17 29.91
N LEU A 166 51.71 16.96 29.01
CA LEU A 166 51.45 16.56 27.62
C LEU A 166 50.84 15.16 27.52
N VAL A 167 51.35 14.20 28.30
CA VAL A 167 50.79 12.83 28.33
C VAL A 167 49.39 12.83 28.93
N ASP A 168 49.13 13.60 29.98
CA ASP A 168 47.81 13.71 30.61
C ASP A 168 46.78 14.33 29.64
N LEU A 169 47.16 15.38 28.90
CA LEU A 169 46.35 15.97 27.84
C LEU A 169 46.05 14.98 26.70
N GLN A 170 47.02 14.16 26.30
CA GLN A 170 46.82 13.10 25.29
C GLN A 170 45.84 12.03 25.78
N LEU A 171 45.89 11.68 27.07
CA LEU A 171 44.98 10.72 27.69
C LEU A 171 43.56 11.28 27.80
N GLN A 172 43.41 12.54 28.20
CA GLN A 172 42.11 13.21 28.29
C GLN A 172 41.45 13.35 26.91
N THR A 173 42.21 13.70 25.88
CA THR A 173 41.68 13.79 24.50
C THR A 173 41.23 12.41 23.98
N MET A 174 41.97 11.34 24.27
CA MET A 174 41.53 9.96 23.98
C MET A 174 40.24 9.60 24.73
N MET A 175 40.16 9.88 26.03
CA MET A 175 38.98 9.56 26.83
C MET A 175 37.73 10.31 26.37
N ASN A 176 37.89 11.53 25.87
CA ASN A 176 36.78 12.30 25.31
C ASN A 176 36.34 11.75 23.94
N ALA A 177 37.28 11.37 23.08
CA ALA A 177 36.98 10.78 21.77
C ALA A 177 36.28 9.40 21.86
N VAL A 178 36.40 8.68 22.97
CA VAL A 178 35.71 7.39 23.20
C VAL A 178 34.29 7.56 23.78
N LYS A 179 33.97 8.75 24.32
CA LYS A 179 32.67 9.03 24.94
C LYS A 179 31.63 9.61 23.97
N GLU A 180 32.08 10.22 22.87
CA GLU A 180 31.23 10.67 21.75
C GLU A 180 30.93 9.50 20.79
#